data_AF-A0A7C3SLE5-F1
#
_entry.id   AF-A0A7C3SLE5-F1
#
_cell.length_a   1.000
_cell.length_b   1.000
_cell.length_c   1.000
_cell.angle_alpha   90.00
_cell.angle_beta   90.00
_cell.angle_gamma   90.00
#
_symmetry.space_group_name_H-M   'P 1'
#
loop_
_entity.id
_entity.type
_entity.pdbx_description
1 polymer ?
#
loop_
_entity_poly.entity_id
_entity_poly.type
_entity_poly.pdbx_seq_one_letter_code
_entity_poly.pdbx_strand_id
1 'polypeptide(L)'
;MTQALAEAVVQGDLDRALNLLDQRGKAFQRIDWSPEAVGGFDKDLIALHEENRKLLGFCQNWRKVLKKRLAALNAGHLLRHSYSQGVPEKKFVDVRK
;
A
#
# COMPACT_ATOMS: atom_id res chain seq x y z
N MET A 1 -15.40 1.29 13.38
CA MET A 1 -14.22 1.98 12.78
C MET A 1 -13.23 1.01 12.16
N THR A 2 -12.83 -0.06 12.85
CA THR A 2 -11.87 -1.05 12.33
C THR A 2 -12.37 -1.79 11.08
N GLN A 3 -13.65 -2.19 11.05
CA GLN A 3 -14.28 -2.73 9.84
C GLN A 3 -14.27 -1.73 8.65
N ALA A 4 -14.62 -0.47 8.88
CA ALA A 4 -14.59 0.57 7.83
C ALA A 4 -13.18 0.84 7.30
N LEU A 5 -12.16 0.72 8.16
CA LEU A 5 -10.75 0.79 7.76
C LEU A 5 -10.38 -0.42 6.88
N ALA A 6 -10.82 -1.63 7.24
CA ALA A 6 -10.60 -2.83 6.46
C ALA A 6 -11.27 -2.75 5.08
N GLU A 7 -12.50 -2.24 5.01
CA GLU A 7 -13.22 -2.02 3.76
C GLU A 7 -12.52 -0.99 2.86
N ALA A 8 -12.12 0.16 3.39
CA ALA A 8 -11.40 1.18 2.63
C ALA A 8 -10.08 0.64 2.05
N VAL A 9 -9.35 -0.14 2.85
CA VAL A 9 -8.12 -0.80 2.44
C VAL A 9 -8.36 -1.84 1.33
N VAL A 10 -9.42 -2.66 1.44
CA VAL A 10 -9.81 -3.64 0.42
C VAL A 10 -10.26 -2.97 -0.88
N GLN A 11 -10.97 -1.84 -0.79
CA GLN A 11 -11.42 -1.05 -1.93
C GLN A 11 -10.29 -0.25 -2.60
N GLY A 12 -9.09 -0.20 -2.00
CA GLY A 12 -7.96 0.56 -2.50
C GLY A 12 -8.08 2.08 -2.27
N ASP A 13 -9.04 2.51 -1.45
CA ASP A 13 -9.23 3.90 -1.05
C ASP A 13 -8.29 4.25 0.12
N LEU A 14 -7.03 4.52 -0.24
CA LEU A 14 -5.94 4.71 0.71
C LEU A 14 -6.05 6.04 1.48
N ASP A 15 -6.61 7.08 0.88
CA ASP A 15 -6.79 8.38 1.53
C ASP A 15 -7.84 8.29 2.63
N ARG A 16 -8.97 7.61 2.34
CA ARG A 16 -9.97 7.30 3.36
C ARG A 16 -9.42 6.37 4.44
N ALA A 17 -8.63 5.37 4.07
CA ALA A 17 -8.00 4.48 5.04
C ALA A 17 -7.05 5.24 5.99
N LEU A 18 -6.24 6.18 5.48
CA LEU A 18 -5.36 7.03 6.28
C LEU A 18 -6.15 7.88 7.29
N ASN A 19 -7.22 8.54 6.83
CA ASN A 19 -8.10 9.34 7.69
C ASN A 19 -8.74 8.50 8.80
N LEU A 20 -9.23 7.30 8.47
CA LEU A 20 -9.82 6.38 9.45
C LEU A 20 -8.79 5.88 10.48
N LEU A 21 -7.53 5.71 10.06
CA LEU A 21 -6.44 5.26 10.92
C LEU A 21 -6.04 6.35 11.92
N ASP A 22 -5.96 7.61 11.48
CA ASP A 22 -5.70 8.77 12.34
C ASP A 22 -6.84 8.98 13.36
N GLN A 23 -8.10 8.95 12.90
CA GLN A 23 -9.26 9.03 13.78
C GLN A 23 -9.27 7.92 14.83
N ARG A 24 -8.91 6.70 14.43
CA ARG A 24 -8.81 5.55 15.35
C ARG A 24 -7.69 5.72 16.37
N GLY A 25 -6.53 6.26 15.97
CA GLY A 25 -5.44 6.58 16.89
C GLY A 25 -5.87 7.59 17.95
N LYS A 26 -6.57 8.65 17.54
CA LYS A 26 -7.15 9.65 18.45
C LYS A 26 -8.21 9.08 19.37
N ALA A 27 -9.01 8.12 18.89
CA ALA A 27 -10.00 7.43 19.72
C ALA A 27 -9.32 6.57 20.80
N PHE A 28 -8.30 5.78 20.47
CA PHE A 28 -7.60 4.96 21.46
C PHE A 28 -6.85 5.75 22.54
N GLN A 29 -6.38 6.95 22.21
CA GLN A 29 -5.78 7.86 23.20
C GLN A 29 -6.78 8.36 24.25
N ARG A 30 -8.08 8.32 23.96
CA ARG A 30 -9.15 8.79 24.86
C ARG A 30 -9.80 7.66 25.66
N ILE A 31 -9.46 6.40 25.39
CA ILE A 31 -9.97 5.26 26.14
C ILE A 31 -9.17 5.15 27.43
N ASP A 32 -9.89 5.05 28.55
CA ASP A 32 -9.29 4.69 29.82
C ASP A 32 -8.99 3.18 29.83
N TRP A 33 -7.71 2.85 30.00
CA TRP A 33 -7.19 1.48 30.02
C TRP A 33 -6.97 0.96 31.44
N SER A 34 -7.54 1.64 32.45
CA SER A 34 -7.50 1.19 33.84
C SER A 34 -8.02 -0.25 33.99
N PRO A 35 -7.39 -1.09 34.82
CA PRO A 35 -7.80 -2.49 35.02
C PRO A 35 -9.27 -2.63 35.45
N GLU A 36 -9.82 -1.65 36.18
CA GLU A 36 -11.23 -1.63 36.59
C GLU A 36 -12.19 -1.40 35.40
N ALA A 37 -11.79 -0.63 34.39
CA ALA A 37 -12.58 -0.38 33.18
C ALA A 37 -12.52 -1.53 32.16
N VAL A 38 -11.43 -2.30 32.16
CA VAL A 38 -11.15 -3.34 31.14
C VAL A 38 -11.92 -4.66 31.39
N GLY A 39 -12.47 -4.86 32.59
CA GLY A 39 -13.10 -6.13 33.01
C GLY A 39 -14.28 -6.67 32.17
N GLY A 40 -14.78 -5.90 31.19
CA GLY A 40 -15.82 -6.34 30.24
C GLY A 40 -15.39 -6.42 28.76
N PHE A 41 -14.16 -6.05 28.42
CA PHE A 41 -13.74 -5.82 27.02
C PHE A 41 -13.04 -7.03 26.36
N ASP A 42 -12.86 -8.15 27.05
CA ASP A 42 -12.04 -9.27 26.54
C ASP A 42 -12.46 -9.77 25.17
N LYS A 43 -13.77 -9.96 24.93
CA LYS A 43 -14.26 -10.44 23.63
C LYS A 43 -14.09 -9.40 22.52
N ASP A 44 -14.34 -8.13 22.82
CA ASP A 44 -14.22 -7.04 21.86
C ASP A 44 -12.76 -6.76 21.52
N LEU A 45 -11.86 -6.88 22.50
CA LEU A 45 -10.41 -6.78 22.31
C LEU A 45 -9.88 -7.91 21.43
N ILE A 46 -10.32 -9.15 21.65
CA ILE A 46 -9.95 -10.29 20.79
C ILE A 46 -10.42 -10.06 19.35
N ALA A 47 -11.68 -9.65 19.16
CA ALA A 47 -12.22 -9.38 17.83
C ALA A 47 -11.47 -8.24 17.13
N LEU A 48 -11.18 -7.15 17.84
CA LEU A 48 -10.39 -6.03 17.36
C LEU A 48 -8.96 -6.44 16.97
N HIS A 49 -8.35 -7.34 17.74
CA HIS A 49 -7.00 -7.85 17.48
C HIS A 49 -6.96 -8.72 16.22
N GLU A 50 -7.98 -9.54 16.01
CA GLU A 50 -8.13 -10.38 14.82
C GLU A 50 -8.34 -9.53 13.56
N GLU A 51 -9.19 -8.49 13.61
CA GLU A 51 -9.36 -7.54 12.51
C GLU A 51 -8.06 -6.78 12.19
N ASN A 52 -7.32 -6.35 13.22
CA ASN A 52 -6.02 -5.73 13.04
C ASN A 52 -5.01 -6.65 12.35
N ARG A 53 -4.99 -7.93 12.72
CA ARG A 53 -4.12 -8.92 12.09
C ARG A 53 -4.44 -9.06 10.60
N LYS A 54 -5.74 -9.14 10.24
CA LYS A 54 -6.19 -9.22 8.84
C LYS A 54 -5.79 -7.96 8.05
N LEU A 55 -6.00 -6.78 8.63
CA LEU A 55 -5.62 -5.50 8.01
C LEU A 55 -4.11 -5.42 7.74
N LEU A 56 -3.28 -5.77 8.74
CA LEU A 56 -1.83 -5.81 8.60
C LEU A 56 -1.39 -6.80 7.53
N GLY A 57 -2.01 -7.98 7.48
CA GLY A 57 -1.75 -8.98 6.45
C GLY A 57 -2.04 -8.46 5.04
N PHE A 58 -3.18 -7.79 4.85
CA PHE A 58 -3.50 -7.14 3.57
C PHE A 58 -2.45 -6.08 3.21
N CYS A 59 -2.14 -5.15 4.12
CA CYS A 59 -1.19 -4.06 3.87
C CYS A 59 0.21 -4.60 3.49
N GLN A 60 0.67 -5.67 4.14
CA GLN A 60 1.93 -6.33 3.82
C GLN A 60 1.93 -6.96 2.43
N ASN A 61 0.86 -7.67 2.07
CA ASN A 61 0.71 -8.24 0.74
C ASN A 61 0.61 -7.17 -0.34
N TRP A 62 -0.15 -6.11 -0.09
CA TRP A 62 -0.28 -4.98 -1.00
C TRP A 62 1.07 -4.29 -1.23
N ARG A 63 1.85 -4.06 -0.17
CA ARG A 63 3.23 -3.55 -0.27
C ARG A 63 4.12 -4.44 -1.14
N LYS A 64 4.01 -5.77 -1.05
CA LYS A 64 4.77 -6.70 -1.91
C LYS A 64 4.37 -6.55 -3.38
N VAL A 65 3.07 -6.47 -3.67
CA VAL A 65 2.55 -6.28 -5.03
C VAL A 65 3.03 -4.95 -5.62
N LEU A 66 2.93 -3.86 -4.86
CA LEU A 66 3.40 -2.54 -5.29
C LEU A 66 4.91 -2.53 -5.59
N LYS A 67 5.73 -3.16 -4.72
CA LYS A 67 7.17 -3.31 -4.97
C LYS A 67 7.45 -4.04 -6.29
N LYS A 68 6.74 -5.13 -6.58
CA LYS A 68 6.90 -5.87 -7.85
C LYS A 68 6.50 -5.02 -9.06
N ARG A 69 5.37 -4.31 -8.99
CA ARG A 69 4.91 -3.43 -10.07
C ARG A 69 5.88 -2.27 -10.31
N LEU A 70 6.39 -1.65 -9.25
CA LEU A 70 7.39 -0.59 -9.36
C LEU A 70 8.68 -1.09 -10.01
N ALA A 71 9.15 -2.28 -9.63
CA ALA A 71 10.32 -2.90 -10.25
C ALA A 71 10.11 -3.14 -11.77
N ALA A 72 8.92 -3.64 -12.15
CA ALA A 72 8.57 -3.84 -13.55
C ALA A 72 8.50 -2.53 -14.34
N LEU A 73 7.91 -1.47 -13.76
CA LEU A 73 7.87 -0.13 -14.36
C LEU A 73 9.27 0.45 -14.54
N ASN A 74 10.14 0.31 -13.53
CA ASN A 74 11.53 0.76 -13.61
C ASN A 74 12.30 0.01 -14.72
N ALA A 75 12.10 -1.31 -14.83
CA ALA A 75 12.68 -2.09 -15.92
C ALA A 75 12.17 -1.62 -17.29
N GLY A 76 10.87 -1.37 -17.43
CA GLY A 76 10.28 -0.81 -18.65
C GLY A 76 10.82 0.59 -18.99
N HIS A 77 10.99 1.45 -17.99
CA HIS A 77 11.61 2.77 -18.18
C HIS A 77 13.07 2.64 -18.64
N LEU A 78 13.85 1.76 -18.01
CA LEU A 78 15.25 1.52 -18.41
C LEU A 78 15.33 1.00 -19.84
N LEU A 79 14.51 0.00 -20.19
CA LEU A 79 14.45 -0.53 -21.56
C LEU A 79 14.07 0.56 -22.54
N ARG A 80 13.01 1.32 -22.27
CA ARG A 80 12.59 2.44 -23.13
C ARG A 80 13.74 3.42 -23.35
N HIS A 81 14.43 3.82 -22.28
CA HIS A 81 15.56 4.73 -22.36
C HIS A 81 16.73 4.16 -23.18
N SER A 82 17.06 2.88 -22.99
CA SER A 82 18.13 2.20 -23.73
C SER A 82 17.82 2.03 -25.22
N TYR A 83 16.55 1.77 -25.57
CA TYR A 83 16.12 1.60 -26.97
C TYR A 83 15.64 2.89 -27.64
N SER A 84 15.44 3.98 -26.89
CA SER A 84 15.12 5.31 -27.44
C SER A 84 16.35 6.18 -27.70
N GLN A 85 17.57 5.71 -27.40
CA GLN A 85 18.77 6.38 -27.89
C GLN A 85 18.75 6.32 -29.41
N GLY A 86 18.67 7.51 -30.02
CA GLY A 86 18.32 7.71 -31.41
C GLY A 86 19.09 6.78 -32.34
N VAL A 87 18.37 6.27 -33.35
CA VAL A 87 19.00 5.65 -34.52
C VAL A 87 20.11 6.59 -34.97
N PRO A 88 21.40 6.22 -34.89
CA PRO A 88 22.42 7.05 -35.50
C PRO A 88 22.02 7.15 -36.96
N GLU A 89 21.80 8.37 -37.46
CA GLU A 89 21.57 8.62 -38.87
C GLU A 89 22.58 7.78 -39.64
N LYS A 90 22.12 6.68 -40.25
CA LYS A 90 22.93 5.95 -41.21
C LYS A 90 23.10 6.95 -42.34
N LYS A 91 24.24 7.65 -42.35
CA LYS A 91 24.78 8.23 -43.56
C LYS A 91 24.81 7.07 -44.55
N PHE A 92 23.84 7.02 -45.44
CA PHE A 92 23.87 6.12 -46.57
C PHE A 92 25.14 6.47 -47.31
N VAL A 93 26.16 5.62 -47.17
CA VAL A 93 27.32 5.67 -48.06
C VAL A 93 26.76 5.22 -49.40
N ASP A 94 26.61 6.16 -50.32
CA ASP A 94 26.20 5.88 -51.68
C ASP A 94 27.34 5.10 -52.35
N VAL A 95 27.25 3.77 -52.32
CA VAL A 95 28.16 2.88 -53.04
C VAL A 95 27.69 2.83 -54.48
N ARG A 96 27.83 3.94 -55.22
CA ARG A 96 27.66 3.94 -56.67
C ARG A 96 28.77 4.74 -57.37
N LYS A 97 29.62 3.94 -58.03
CA LYS A 97 30.58 4.19 -59.13
C LYS A 97 31.93 4.80 -58.77
#